data_AF-A0AAW1SYL2-F1
#
_entry.id   AF-A0AAW1SYL2-F1
#
_cell.length_a   1.000
_cell.length_b   1.000
_cell.length_c   1.000
_cell.angle_alpha   90.00
_cell.angle_beta   90.00
_cell.angle_gamma   90.00
#
_symmetry.space_group_name_H-M   'P 1'
#
loop_
_entity.id
_entity.type
_entity.pdbx_description
1 polymer ?
#
loop_
_entity_poly.entity_id
_entity_poly.type
_entity_poly.pdbx_seq_one_letter_code
_entity_poly.pdbx_strand_id
1 'polypeptide(L)'
;MQVYYETKSWHGFADVATPIWQFRGRRTVAATTKSLLANHNLKAATDIILVGSSAGGPGVTNNAADIYGLITAAGGVPGRFKICSDGGWFIDLPEFNGGTGATYQSSAKALQSYNGVTFDS
;
A
#
# COMPACT_ATOMS: atom_id res chain seq x y z
N MET A 1 -13.77 5.85 -8.67
CA MET A 1 -12.37 6.23 -8.93
C MET A 1 -11.92 7.15 -7.80
N GLN A 2 -11.02 6.71 -6.93
CA GLN A 2 -10.44 7.55 -5.87
C GLN A 2 -9.14 8.13 -6.38
N VAL A 3 -8.98 9.45 -6.25
CA VAL A 3 -7.79 10.19 -6.72
C VAL A 3 -6.76 10.26 -5.59
N TYR A 4 -5.48 10.08 -5.94
CA TYR A 4 -4.35 10.13 -5.01
C TYR A 4 -4.01 11.57 -4.65
N TYR A 5 -4.06 11.92 -3.36
CA TYR A 5 -3.77 13.28 -2.87
C TYR A 5 -2.68 13.33 -1.78
N GLU A 6 -1.91 12.25 -1.57
CA GLU A 6 -0.95 12.18 -0.46
C GLU A 6 0.38 11.54 -0.86
N THR A 7 1.52 12.08 -0.44
CA THR A 7 2.87 11.60 -0.84
C THR A 7 3.42 10.41 -0.04
N LYS A 8 2.63 9.75 0.83
CA LYS A 8 3.08 8.69 1.75
C LYS A 8 2.48 7.32 1.46
N SER A 9 2.23 7.02 0.19
CA SER A 9 1.79 5.69 -0.24
C SER A 9 0.56 5.16 0.48
N TRP A 10 -0.31 6.03 0.99
CA TRP A 10 -1.53 5.65 1.72
C TRP A 10 -1.32 5.14 3.16
N HIS A 11 -0.22 5.49 3.85
CA HIS A 11 0.12 4.96 5.19
C HIS A 11 0.10 6.01 6.32
N GLY A 12 -0.20 7.28 6.03
CA GLY A 12 -0.11 8.36 7.01
C GLY A 12 -1.08 8.28 8.19
N PHE A 13 -0.59 8.63 9.39
CA PHE A 13 -1.34 8.70 10.66
C PHE A 13 -1.19 10.03 11.41
N ALA A 14 -0.56 11.06 10.83
CA ALA A 14 -0.24 12.27 11.58
C ALA A 14 -1.46 13.21 11.72
N ASP A 15 -2.11 13.19 12.88
CA ASP A 15 -2.99 14.26 13.35
C ASP A 15 -2.20 15.19 14.27
N VAL A 16 -1.73 16.30 13.72
CA VAL A 16 -1.43 17.49 14.53
C VAL A 16 -2.65 18.43 14.37
N ALA A 17 -2.89 19.34 15.31
CA ALA A 17 -4.07 20.23 15.24
C ALA A 17 -4.01 21.23 14.07
N THR A 18 -2.80 21.59 13.61
CA THR A 18 -2.55 22.52 12.49
C THR A 18 -1.24 22.19 11.74
N PRO A 19 -1.09 21.01 11.12
CA PRO A 19 0.06 20.72 10.29
C PRO A 19 -0.20 21.29 8.88
N ILE A 20 0.83 21.87 8.29
CA ILE A 20 0.80 22.41 6.92
C ILE A 20 0.52 21.28 5.90
N TRP A 21 0.81 20.03 6.29
CA TRP A 21 0.54 18.82 5.50
C TRP A 21 -0.15 17.75 6.35
N GLN A 22 -1.22 17.16 5.83
CA GLN A 22 -1.93 16.05 6.47
C GLN A 22 -1.70 14.76 5.69
N PHE A 23 -1.25 13.71 6.40
CA PHE A 23 -1.05 12.37 5.84
C PHE A 23 -2.12 11.45 6.42
N ARG A 24 -3.15 11.15 5.63
CA ARG A 24 -4.41 10.51 6.05
C ARG A 24 -4.82 9.33 5.18
N GLY A 25 -3.94 8.77 4.36
CA GLY A 25 -4.34 7.92 3.25
C GLY A 25 -5.08 6.66 3.70
N ARG A 26 -4.64 6.03 4.80
CA ARG A 26 -5.36 4.91 5.43
C ARG A 26 -6.75 5.31 5.93
N ARG A 27 -6.91 6.54 6.45
CA ARG A 27 -8.24 7.08 6.84
C ARG A 27 -9.10 7.41 5.63
N THR A 28 -8.52 7.95 4.57
CA THR A 28 -9.24 8.23 3.33
C THR A 28 -9.77 6.94 2.73
N VAL A 29 -8.96 5.87 2.71
CA VAL A 29 -9.42 4.52 2.31
C VAL A 29 -10.57 4.06 3.17
N ALA A 30 -10.40 4.06 4.50
CA ALA A 30 -11.43 3.59 5.42
C ALA A 30 -12.75 4.39 5.26
N ALA A 31 -12.66 5.71 5.10
CA ALA A 31 -13.81 6.58 4.86
C ALA A 31 -14.49 6.28 3.53
N THR A 32 -13.71 6.09 2.45
CA THR A 32 -14.24 5.70 1.14
C THR A 32 -14.92 4.34 1.20
N THR A 33 -14.30 3.33 1.82
CA THR A 33 -14.91 2.00 2.01
C THR A 33 -16.23 2.10 2.79
N LYS A 34 -16.25 2.84 3.90
CA LYS A 34 -17.47 3.07 4.69
C LYS A 34 -18.56 3.76 3.87
N SER A 35 -18.21 4.77 3.07
CA SER A 35 -19.17 5.43 2.18
C SER A 35 -19.72 4.48 1.12
N LEU A 36 -18.88 3.61 0.53
CA LEU A 36 -19.32 2.59 -0.43
C LEU A 36 -20.26 1.55 0.20
N LEU A 37 -19.99 1.16 1.45
CA LEU A 37 -20.86 0.26 2.21
C LEU A 37 -22.21 0.90 2.51
N ALA A 38 -22.23 2.18 2.92
CA ALA A 38 -23.44 2.90 3.28
C ALA A 38 -24.30 3.28 2.07
N ASN A 39 -23.67 3.72 0.97
CA ASN A 39 -24.34 4.44 -0.11
C ASN A 39 -24.36 3.69 -1.44
N HIS A 40 -23.52 2.67 -1.61
CA HIS A 40 -23.30 2.02 -2.92
C HIS A 40 -23.38 0.49 -2.88
N ASN A 41 -24.03 -0.07 -1.85
CA ASN A 41 -24.30 -1.50 -1.69
C ASN A 41 -23.05 -2.40 -1.83
N LEU A 42 -21.87 -1.91 -1.42
CA LEU A 42 -20.62 -2.68 -1.47
C LEU A 42 -20.74 -4.00 -0.69
N LYS A 43 -21.60 -4.07 0.34
CA LYS A 43 -21.85 -5.28 1.13
C LYS A 43 -22.35 -6.47 0.31
N ALA A 44 -23.04 -6.22 -0.81
CA ALA A 44 -23.60 -7.26 -1.66
C ALA A 44 -22.62 -7.70 -2.77
N ALA A 45 -21.42 -7.11 -2.84
CA ALA A 45 -20.44 -7.48 -3.85
C ALA A 45 -19.92 -8.90 -3.62
N THR A 46 -20.02 -9.74 -4.65
CA THR A 46 -19.48 -11.12 -4.63
C THR A 46 -17.98 -11.15 -4.92
N ASP A 47 -17.51 -10.19 -5.72
CA ASP A 47 -16.13 -10.10 -6.18
C ASP A 47 -15.64 -8.67 -5.96
N ILE A 48 -14.53 -8.53 -5.24
CA ILE A 48 -13.90 -7.25 -4.94
C ILE A 48 -12.44 -7.34 -5.36
N ILE A 49 -12.02 -6.36 -6.16
CA ILE A 49 -10.63 -6.17 -6.53
C ILE A 49 -10.13 -4.81 -6.06
N LEU A 50 -9.02 -4.80 -5.33
CA LEU A 50 -8.29 -3.60 -4.99
C LEU A 50 -7.10 -3.46 -5.93
N VAL A 51 -6.99 -2.31 -6.60
CA VAL A 51 -5.94 -2.05 -7.59
C VAL A 51 -5.22 -0.76 -7.25
N GLY A 52 -3.89 -0.78 -7.36
CA GLY A 52 -3.06 0.39 -7.17
C GLY A 52 -1.80 0.30 -8.02
N SER A 53 -1.38 1.46 -8.56
CA SER A 53 -0.18 1.58 -9.40
C SER A 53 0.87 2.47 -8.72
N SER A 54 2.16 2.19 -8.91
CA SER A 54 3.29 2.89 -8.28
C SER A 54 3.12 2.96 -6.76
N ALA A 55 3.11 4.15 -6.14
CA ALA A 55 2.85 4.34 -4.72
C ALA A 55 1.46 3.84 -4.25
N GLY A 56 0.51 3.64 -5.18
CA GLY A 56 -0.77 3.00 -4.91
C GLY A 56 -0.67 1.48 -4.73
N GLY A 57 0.33 0.83 -5.33
CA GLY A 57 0.56 -0.61 -5.16
C GLY A 57 0.88 -1.03 -3.71
N PRO A 58 1.86 -0.43 -3.02
CA PRO A 58 2.05 -0.67 -1.59
C PRO A 58 0.86 -0.14 -0.77
N GLY A 59 0.16 0.88 -1.27
CA GLY A 59 -1.11 1.34 -0.68
C GLY A 59 -2.16 0.23 -0.61
N VAL A 60 -2.32 -0.55 -1.68
CA VAL A 60 -3.23 -1.69 -1.72
C VAL A 60 -2.78 -2.78 -0.75
N THR A 61 -1.51 -3.20 -0.81
CA THR A 61 -1.02 -4.28 0.05
C THR A 61 -1.13 -3.92 1.54
N ASN A 62 -0.86 -2.67 1.90
CA ASN A 62 -0.90 -2.21 3.30
C ASN A 62 -2.29 -1.92 3.85
N ASN A 63 -3.31 -1.78 2.99
CA ASN A 63 -4.70 -1.50 3.41
C ASN A 63 -5.67 -2.66 3.15
N ALA A 64 -5.26 -3.70 2.43
CA ALA A 64 -6.14 -4.79 2.02
C ALA A 64 -6.87 -5.47 3.18
N ALA A 65 -6.16 -5.79 4.26
CA ALA A 65 -6.71 -6.44 5.44
C ALA A 65 -7.75 -5.56 6.14
N ASP A 66 -7.46 -4.27 6.31
CA ASP A 66 -8.39 -3.31 6.90
C ASP A 66 -9.67 -3.16 6.09
N ILE A 67 -9.55 -3.05 4.76
CA ILE A 67 -10.70 -2.94 3.87
C ILE A 67 -11.56 -4.20 3.96
N TYR A 68 -10.95 -5.38 3.91
CA TYR A 68 -11.65 -6.65 4.07
C TYR A 68 -12.37 -6.74 5.43
N GLY A 69 -11.70 -6.31 6.50
CA GLY A 69 -12.27 -6.23 7.84
C GLY A 69 -13.49 -5.30 7.92
N LEU A 70 -13.43 -4.13 7.29
CA LEU A 70 -14.57 -3.20 7.24
C LEU A 70 -15.77 -3.79 6.49
N ILE A 71 -15.54 -4.49 5.38
CA ILE A 71 -16.61 -5.11 4.58
C ILE A 71 -17.27 -6.24 5.37
N THR A 72 -16.47 -7.12 5.97
CA THR A 72 -16.97 -8.26 6.75
C THR A 72 -17.69 -7.81 8.03
N ALA A 73 -17.18 -6.80 8.72
CA ALA A 73 -17.85 -6.19 9.87
C ALA A 73 -19.20 -5.55 9.52
N ALA A 74 -19.38 -5.08 8.28
CA ALA A 74 -20.65 -4.55 7.78
C ALA A 74 -21.61 -5.64 7.26
N GLY A 75 -21.27 -6.93 7.45
CA GLY A 75 -22.08 -8.07 7.01
C GLY A 75 -21.87 -8.46 5.55
N GLY A 76 -20.87 -7.89 4.86
CA GLY A 76 -20.50 -8.34 3.53
C GLY A 76 -19.70 -9.65 3.58
N VAL A 77 -19.96 -10.56 2.64
CA VAL A 77 -19.22 -11.83 2.52
C VAL A 77 -18.70 -11.95 1.09
N PRO A 78 -17.56 -11.30 0.77
CA PRO A 78 -17.02 -11.36 -0.59
C PRO A 78 -16.63 -12.80 -0.91
N GLY A 79 -17.23 -13.38 -1.95
CA GLY A 79 -16.84 -14.69 -2.47
C GLY A 79 -15.41 -14.67 -3.02
N ARG A 80 -14.96 -13.52 -3.54
CA ARG A 80 -13.57 -13.28 -3.94
C ARG A 80 -13.11 -11.90 -3.52
N PHE A 81 -11.98 -11.85 -2.82
CA PHE A 81 -11.27 -10.62 -2.52
C PHE A 81 -9.85 -10.72 -3.09
N LYS A 82 -9.52 -9.86 -4.05
CA LYS A 82 -8.24 -9.88 -4.77
C LYS A 82 -7.56 -8.52 -4.67
N ILE A 83 -6.24 -8.56 -4.71
CA ILE A 83 -5.41 -7.35 -4.75
C ILE A 83 -4.52 -7.39 -5.99
N CYS A 84 -4.30 -6.24 -6.59
CA CYS A 84 -3.39 -6.02 -7.70
C CYS A 84 -2.50 -4.82 -7.37
N SER A 85 -1.20 -5.10 -7.22
CA SER A 85 -0.16 -4.08 -7.00
C SER A 85 0.67 -3.98 -8.27
N ASP A 86 0.44 -2.92 -9.03
CA ASP A 86 1.17 -2.60 -10.26
C ASP A 86 2.33 -1.64 -9.94
N GLY A 87 3.57 -2.00 -10.28
CA GLY A 87 4.74 -1.14 -10.03
C GLY A 87 4.97 -0.71 -8.58
N GLY A 88 4.37 -1.42 -7.61
CA GLY A 88 4.37 -1.07 -6.19
C GLY A 88 5.24 -1.94 -5.28
N TRP A 89 5.94 -2.91 -5.87
CA TRP A 89 6.89 -3.75 -5.15
C TRP A 89 8.29 -3.15 -5.26
N PHE A 90 8.83 -2.74 -4.11
CA PHE A 90 10.15 -2.12 -4.03
C PHE A 90 11.10 -3.05 -3.29
N ILE A 91 12.36 -3.02 -3.67
CA ILE A 91 13.45 -3.69 -2.98
C ILE A 91 14.28 -2.60 -2.32
N ASP A 92 14.54 -2.76 -1.01
CA ASP A 92 15.40 -1.85 -0.26
C ASP A 92 16.87 -2.10 -0.63
N LEU A 93 17.33 -1.41 -1.66
CA LEU A 93 18.69 -1.48 -2.19
C LEU A 93 19.47 -0.23 -1.77
N PRO A 94 20.78 -0.35 -1.45
CA PRO A 94 21.63 0.82 -1.29
C PRO A 94 21.59 1.69 -2.55
N GLU A 95 21.47 3.01 -2.36
CA GLU A 95 21.45 3.98 -3.45
C GLU A 95 22.70 3.82 -4.34
N PHE A 96 22.48 3.83 -5.66
CA PHE A 96 23.60 3.95 -6.59
C PHE A 96 24.27 5.30 -6.39
N ASN A 97 25.57 5.30 -6.09
CA ASN A 97 26.36 6.50 -5.91
C ASN A 97 27.65 6.40 -6.74
N GLY A 98 27.63 7.02 -7.91
CA GLY A 98 28.78 7.06 -8.82
C GLY A 98 30.00 7.81 -8.25
N GLY A 99 29.82 8.63 -7.22
CA GLY A 99 30.91 9.34 -6.54
C GLY A 99 31.66 8.50 -5.50
N THR A 100 31.05 7.44 -4.96
CA THR A 100 31.66 6.52 -3.99
C THR A 100 32.09 5.19 -4.62
N GLY A 101 31.86 5.00 -5.92
CA GLY A 101 32.16 3.76 -6.64
C GLY A 101 31.13 2.65 -6.45
N ALA A 102 29.98 2.95 -5.83
CA ALA A 102 28.88 2.00 -5.71
C ALA A 102 28.24 1.76 -7.08
N THR A 103 28.32 0.53 -7.58
CA THR A 103 27.69 0.07 -8.83
C THR A 103 26.36 -0.65 -8.54
N TYR A 104 25.51 -0.81 -9.56
CA TYR A 104 24.34 -1.67 -9.45
C TYR A 104 24.70 -3.08 -8.97
N GLN A 105 25.85 -3.62 -9.38
CA GLN A 105 26.31 -4.93 -8.92
C GLN A 105 26.72 -4.92 -7.43
N SER A 106 27.37 -3.87 -6.92
CA SER A 106 27.69 -3.81 -5.49
C SER A 106 26.44 -3.60 -4.63
N SER A 107 25.47 -2.81 -5.07
CA SER A 107 24.19 -2.65 -4.36
C SER A 107 23.38 -3.95 -4.37
N ALA A 108 23.37 -4.69 -5.48
CA ALA A 108 22.70 -6.00 -5.56
C ALA A 108 23.37 -7.08 -4.69
N LYS A 109 24.71 -7.08 -4.59
CA LYS A 109 25.45 -8.01 -3.71
C LYS A 109 25.25 -7.72 -2.22
N ALA A 110 25.01 -6.47 -1.84
CA ALA A 110 24.66 -6.14 -0.45
C ALA A 110 23.38 -6.86 0.01
N LEU A 111 22.45 -7.15 -0.92
CA LEU A 111 21.22 -7.89 -0.64
C LEU A 111 21.48 -9.32 -0.16
N GLN A 112 22.57 -9.96 -0.62
CA GLN A 112 22.99 -11.31 -0.17
C GLN A 112 23.43 -11.37 1.30
N SER A 113 23.53 -10.22 1.96
CA SER A 113 23.90 -10.12 3.38
C SER A 113 22.89 -9.31 4.21
N TYR A 114 21.76 -8.94 3.62
CA TYR A 114 20.79 -8.07 4.29
C TYR A 114 20.12 -8.81 5.45
N ASN A 115 20.23 -8.25 6.66
CA ASN A 115 19.67 -8.81 7.89
C ASN A 115 20.20 -10.22 8.27
N GLY A 116 21.42 -10.57 7.86
CA GLY A 116 22.04 -11.85 8.23
C GLY A 116 21.46 -13.07 7.51
N VAL A 117 20.63 -12.85 6.48
CA VAL A 117 20.11 -13.89 5.60
C VAL A 117 20.97 -13.94 4.35
N THR A 118 21.64 -15.06 4.12
CA THR A 118 22.36 -15.32 2.87
C THR A 118 21.40 -15.95 1.87
N PHE A 119 21.24 -15.31 0.71
CA PHE A 119 20.53 -15.90 -0.41
C PHE A 119 21.54 -16.72 -1.23
N ASP A 120 21.33 -18.04 -1.30
CA ASP A 120 22.17 -18.92 -2.12
C ASP A 120 22.08 -18.49 -3.60
N SER A 121 23.25 -18.42 -4.24
CA SER A 121 23.42 -18.04 -5.66
C SER A 121 22.94 -19.10 -6.63
#